data_AF-A0A7C6TS02-F1
#
_entry.id   AF-A0A7C6TS02-F1
#
_cell.length_a   1.000
_cell.length_b   1.000
_cell.length_c   1.000
_cell.angle_alpha   90.00
_cell.angle_beta   90.00
_cell.angle_gamma   90.00
#
_symmetry.space_group_name_H-M   'P 1'
#
loop_
_entity.id
_entity.type
_entity.pdbx_description
1 polymer ?
#
loop_
_entity_poly.entity_id
_entity_poly.type
_entity_poly.pdbx_seq_one_letter_code
_entity_poly.pdbx_strand_id
1 'polypeptide(L)'
;MKQAAIPRQAERRAGRQEVVDIATTALSGLAMVAALAMVFLYAPREAVMGEVQRIFYFHVASAWVGFVAFGVTCAGSIAYLAGRRRIWDVLALSSGQVGLAFMTMAVLTGALWARPVWGVYWTWEPRLTISAIQLLLYLAYVSLRNVVDDRDRAARFEAV
;
A
#
# COMPACT_ATOMS: atom_id res chain seq x y z
N MET A 1 -1.74 -39.58 -26.51
CA MET A 1 -1.68 -38.51 -25.49
C MET A 1 -3.11 -38.16 -25.10
N LYS A 2 -3.57 -38.54 -23.90
CA LYS A 2 -4.92 -38.18 -23.41
C LYS A 2 -4.88 -36.74 -22.89
N GLN A 3 -5.61 -35.86 -23.56
CA GLN A 3 -5.82 -34.48 -23.14
C GLN A 3 -6.64 -34.52 -21.83
N ALA A 4 -6.02 -34.16 -20.71
CA ALA A 4 -6.71 -34.09 -19.43
C ALA A 4 -7.71 -32.92 -19.51
N ALA A 5 -9.00 -33.22 -19.63
CA ALA A 5 -10.06 -32.22 -19.63
C ALA A 5 -10.06 -31.49 -18.28
N ILE A 6 -9.81 -30.19 -18.30
CA ILE A 6 -9.94 -29.34 -17.11
C ILE A 6 -11.41 -29.42 -16.64
N PRO A 7 -11.68 -29.73 -15.36
CA PRO A 7 -13.05 -29.89 -14.89
C PRO A 7 -13.79 -28.55 -14.98
N ARG A 8 -14.98 -28.51 -15.63
CA ARG A 8 -15.84 -27.31 -15.79
C ARG A 8 -16.06 -26.50 -14.50
N GLN A 9 -15.91 -27.12 -13.34
CA GLN A 9 -15.96 -26.49 -12.02
C GLN A 9 -14.81 -25.49 -11.77
N ALA A 10 -13.61 -25.76 -12.31
CA ALA A 10 -12.44 -24.88 -12.21
C ALA A 10 -12.62 -23.61 -13.06
N GLU A 11 -13.12 -23.74 -14.29
CA GLU A 11 -13.44 -22.59 -15.17
C GLU A 11 -14.52 -21.71 -14.55
N ARG A 12 -15.58 -22.30 -13.99
CA ARG A 12 -16.64 -21.55 -13.29
C ARG A 12 -16.14 -20.82 -12.04
N ARG A 13 -15.19 -21.39 -11.31
CA ARG A 13 -14.55 -20.74 -10.15
C ARG A 13 -13.64 -19.60 -10.58
N ALA A 14 -12.86 -19.78 -11.64
CA ALA A 14 -11.99 -18.76 -12.20
C ALA A 14 -12.80 -17.54 -12.69
N GLY A 15 -13.85 -17.76 -13.49
CA GLY A 15 -14.71 -16.66 -13.96
C GLY A 15 -15.44 -15.94 -12.84
N ARG A 16 -15.83 -16.64 -11.76
CA ARG A 16 -16.42 -15.98 -10.58
C ARG A 16 -15.40 -15.11 -9.85
N GLN A 17 -14.15 -15.56 -9.71
CA GLN A 17 -13.10 -14.78 -9.05
C GLN A 17 -12.76 -13.53 -9.86
N GLU A 18 -12.63 -13.65 -11.17
CA GLU A 18 -12.40 -12.52 -12.06
C GLU A 18 -13.49 -11.44 -11.93
N VAL A 19 -14.77 -11.85 -11.91
CA VAL A 19 -15.88 -10.91 -11.71
C VAL A 19 -15.81 -10.23 -10.34
N VAL A 20 -15.43 -10.96 -9.28
CA VAL A 20 -15.29 -10.40 -7.93
C VAL A 20 -14.12 -9.41 -7.87
N ASP A 21 -12.99 -9.73 -8.50
CA ASP A 21 -11.80 -8.86 -8.52
C ASP A 21 -12.09 -7.57 -9.29
N ILE A 22 -12.78 -7.66 -10.43
CA ILE A 22 -13.20 -6.49 -11.21
C ILE A 22 -14.20 -5.66 -10.41
N ALA A 23 -15.21 -6.29 -9.81
CA ALA A 23 -16.24 -5.59 -9.05
C ALA A 23 -15.67 -4.87 -7.83
N THR A 24 -14.79 -5.52 -7.07
CA THR A 24 -14.14 -4.91 -5.90
C THR A 24 -13.20 -3.79 -6.31
N THR A 25 -12.41 -3.96 -7.37
CA THR A 25 -11.54 -2.91 -7.91
C THR A 25 -12.35 -1.69 -8.36
N ALA A 26 -13.43 -1.90 -9.11
CA ALA A 26 -14.31 -0.83 -9.57
C ALA A 26 -14.97 -0.10 -8.40
N LEU A 27 -15.48 -0.85 -7.41
CA LEU A 27 -16.08 -0.28 -6.20
C LEU A 27 -15.08 0.56 -5.41
N SER A 28 -13.86 0.05 -5.20
CA SER A 28 -12.80 0.81 -4.53
C SER A 28 -12.43 2.08 -5.28
N GLY A 29 -12.33 2.02 -6.62
CA GLY A 29 -12.07 3.19 -7.46
C GLY A 29 -13.17 4.24 -7.36
N LEU A 30 -14.43 3.83 -7.46
CA LEU A 30 -15.59 4.71 -7.31
C LEU A 30 -15.67 5.35 -5.92
N ALA A 31 -15.43 4.56 -4.86
CA ALA A 31 -15.39 5.06 -3.50
C ALA A 31 -14.27 6.09 -3.29
N MET A 32 -13.09 5.87 -3.89
CA MET A 32 -11.99 6.83 -3.85
C MET A 32 -12.34 8.15 -4.53
N VAL A 33 -12.93 8.10 -5.73
CA VAL A 33 -13.38 9.30 -6.46
C VAL A 33 -14.45 10.05 -5.68
N ALA A 34 -15.42 9.33 -5.11
CA ALA A 34 -16.46 9.94 -4.27
C ALA A 34 -15.87 10.60 -3.02
N ALA A 35 -14.91 9.96 -2.34
CA ALA A 35 -14.24 10.52 -1.18
C ALA A 35 -13.48 11.81 -1.55
N LEU A 36 -12.74 11.83 -2.65
CA LEU A 36 -12.04 13.02 -3.13
C LEU A 36 -13.03 14.14 -3.50
N ALA A 37 -14.13 13.81 -4.19
CA ALA A 37 -15.17 14.79 -4.52
C ALA A 37 -15.78 15.41 -3.25
N MET A 38 -16.05 14.62 -2.21
CA MET A 38 -16.54 15.12 -0.93
C MET A 38 -15.55 16.06 -0.24
N VAL A 39 -14.25 15.79 -0.32
CA VAL A 39 -13.21 16.66 0.27
C VAL A 39 -13.16 18.03 -0.41
N PHE A 40 -13.27 18.09 -1.74
CA PHE A 40 -13.12 19.36 -2.46
C PHE A 40 -14.45 20.14 -2.62
N LEU A 41 -15.56 19.43 -2.80
CA LEU A 41 -16.86 20.04 -3.13
C LEU A 41 -17.78 20.21 -1.91
N TYR A 42 -17.68 19.32 -0.91
CA TYR A 42 -18.59 19.32 0.24
C TYR A 42 -17.94 19.83 1.52
N ALA A 43 -16.70 19.45 1.81
CA ALA A 43 -16.06 19.83 3.07
C ALA A 43 -15.94 21.36 3.19
N PRO A 44 -16.50 21.97 4.25
CA PRO A 44 -16.43 23.41 4.42
C PRO A 44 -14.98 23.84 4.64
N ARG A 45 -14.66 25.06 4.23
CA ARG A 45 -13.36 25.66 4.48
C ARG A 45 -13.18 25.89 5.98
N GLU A 46 -12.05 25.46 6.52
CA GLU A 46 -11.72 25.66 7.93
C GLU A 46 -11.36 27.14 8.20
N ALA A 47 -11.72 27.64 9.38
CA ALA A 47 -11.69 29.07 9.71
C ALA A 47 -10.28 29.65 9.88
N VAL A 48 -9.30 28.86 10.34
CA VAL A 48 -7.95 29.32 10.71
C VAL A 48 -6.91 29.01 9.62
N MET A 49 -6.84 27.75 9.20
CA MET A 49 -5.90 27.19 8.22
C MET A 49 -6.42 27.26 6.79
N GLY A 50 -7.72 27.47 6.58
CA GLY A 50 -8.32 27.56 5.25
C GLY A 50 -8.23 26.27 4.45
N GLU A 51 -7.95 26.39 3.15
CA GLU A 51 -7.93 25.27 2.20
C GLU A 51 -6.86 24.21 2.51
N VAL A 52 -5.76 24.61 3.15
CA VAL A 52 -4.63 23.72 3.47
C VAL A 52 -5.06 22.59 4.41
N GLN A 53 -6.05 22.84 5.27
CA GLN A 53 -6.57 21.82 6.18
C GLN A 53 -7.18 20.64 5.44
N ARG A 54 -7.70 20.82 4.21
CA ARG A 54 -8.32 19.73 3.45
C ARG A 54 -7.36 18.58 3.16
N ILE A 55 -6.04 18.82 3.21
CA ILE A 55 -5.00 17.79 3.09
C ILE A 55 -5.15 16.72 4.19
N PHE A 56 -5.60 17.09 5.40
CA PHE A 56 -5.75 16.15 6.53
C PHE A 56 -6.70 14.99 6.22
N TYR A 57 -7.76 15.21 5.43
CA TYR A 57 -8.78 14.19 5.17
C TYR A 57 -8.20 12.92 4.55
N PHE A 58 -7.22 13.05 3.67
CA PHE A 58 -6.53 11.91 3.08
C PHE A 58 -5.16 11.64 3.71
N HIS A 59 -4.48 12.66 4.22
CA HIS A 59 -3.19 12.49 4.89
C HIS A 59 -3.29 11.57 6.12
N VAL A 60 -4.24 11.84 7.03
CA VAL A 60 -4.37 11.06 8.27
C VAL A 60 -4.79 9.63 7.96
N ALA A 61 -5.75 9.45 7.05
CA ALA A 61 -6.16 8.13 6.60
C ALA A 61 -4.98 7.35 5.99
N SER A 62 -4.17 8.00 5.14
CA SER A 62 -2.98 7.37 4.54
C SER A 62 -1.94 6.97 5.57
N ALA A 63 -1.71 7.80 6.60
CA ALA A 63 -0.78 7.48 7.67
C ALA A 63 -1.25 6.24 8.46
N TRP A 64 -2.52 6.17 8.84
CA TRP A 64 -3.08 5.02 9.54
C TRP A 64 -2.98 3.73 8.73
N VAL A 65 -3.31 3.77 7.43
CA VAL A 65 -3.15 2.61 6.54
C VAL A 65 -1.68 2.20 6.48
N GLY A 66 -0.76 3.15 6.35
CA GLY A 66 0.68 2.90 6.37
C GLY A 66 1.17 2.22 7.67
N PHE A 67 0.69 2.65 8.84
CA PHE A 67 1.05 2.04 10.13
C PHE A 67 0.45 0.64 10.31
N VAL A 68 -0.82 0.45 9.98
CA VAL A 68 -1.49 -0.85 10.13
C VAL A 68 -0.88 -1.87 9.17
N ALA A 69 -0.61 -1.47 7.92
CA ALA A 69 0.05 -2.33 6.94
C ALA A 69 1.44 -2.79 7.42
N PHE A 70 2.12 -2.00 8.28
CA PHE A 70 3.44 -2.34 8.78
C PHE A 70 3.31 -3.47 9.80
N GLY A 71 2.35 -3.33 10.72
CA GLY A 71 1.99 -4.38 11.67
C GLY A 71 1.61 -5.69 10.98
N VAL A 72 0.78 -5.62 9.92
CA VAL A 72 0.38 -6.81 9.14
C VAL A 72 1.58 -7.43 8.40
N THR A 73 2.46 -6.61 7.83
CA THR A 73 3.68 -7.08 7.16
C THR A 73 4.61 -7.80 8.13
N CYS A 74 4.82 -7.23 9.32
CA CYS A 74 5.62 -7.84 10.38
C CYS A 74 5.00 -9.14 10.89
N ALA A 75 3.70 -9.13 11.21
CA ALA A 75 2.99 -10.31 11.69
C ALA A 75 2.98 -11.43 10.66
N GLY A 76 2.71 -11.12 9.38
CA GLY A 76 2.77 -12.07 8.27
C GLY A 76 4.17 -12.65 8.08
N SER A 77 5.21 -11.82 8.16
CA SER A 77 6.60 -12.28 8.05
C SER A 77 7.00 -13.22 9.20
N ILE A 78 6.61 -12.89 10.45
CA ILE A 78 6.85 -13.76 11.61
C ILE A 78 6.08 -15.09 11.47
N ALA A 79 4.80 -15.03 11.10
CA ALA A 79 3.96 -16.20 10.90
C ALA A 79 4.50 -17.10 9.76
N TYR A 80 5.06 -16.50 8.71
CA TYR A 80 5.73 -17.23 7.65
C TYR A 80 6.98 -17.95 8.16
N LEU A 81 7.83 -17.29 8.96
CA LEU A 81 9.02 -17.92 9.51
C LEU A 81 8.67 -19.09 10.46
N ALA A 82 7.62 -18.93 11.26
CA ALA A 82 7.16 -19.96 12.19
C ALA A 82 6.47 -21.15 11.50
N GLY A 83 5.61 -20.89 10.51
CA GLY A 83 4.76 -21.93 9.91
C GLY A 83 5.13 -22.35 8.50
N ARG A 84 6.01 -21.61 7.80
CA ARG A 84 6.41 -21.81 6.40
C ARG A 84 5.26 -21.96 5.40
N ARG A 85 4.08 -21.43 5.75
CA ARG A 85 2.90 -21.46 4.86
C ARG A 85 2.92 -20.29 3.90
N ARG A 86 2.81 -20.56 2.60
CA ARG A 86 2.86 -19.55 1.53
C ARG A 86 1.83 -18.42 1.69
N ILE A 87 0.68 -18.68 2.31
CA ILE A 87 -0.33 -17.65 2.56
C ILE A 87 0.20 -16.47 3.39
N TRP A 88 1.06 -16.73 4.38
CA TRP A 88 1.64 -15.69 5.23
C TRP A 88 2.67 -14.85 4.49
N ASP A 89 3.41 -15.48 3.57
CA ASP A 89 4.35 -14.80 2.69
C ASP A 89 3.64 -13.84 1.73
N VAL A 90 2.59 -14.33 1.07
CA VAL A 90 1.76 -13.52 0.16
C VAL A 90 1.08 -12.38 0.91
N LEU A 91 0.57 -12.63 2.12
CA LEU A 91 -0.02 -11.59 2.97
C LEU A 91 1.00 -10.50 3.31
N ALA A 92 2.21 -10.88 3.73
CA ALA A 92 3.25 -9.94 4.10
C ALA A 92 3.70 -9.09 2.92
N LEU A 93 3.91 -9.69 1.74
CA LEU A 93 4.29 -8.96 0.53
C LEU A 93 3.20 -7.99 0.08
N SER A 94 1.95 -8.47 0.01
CA SER A 94 0.82 -7.65 -0.42
C SER A 94 0.60 -6.46 0.51
N SER A 95 0.66 -6.71 1.83
CA SER A 95 0.57 -5.65 2.84
C SER A 95 1.75 -4.68 2.76
N GLY A 96 2.96 -5.17 2.51
CA GLY A 96 4.15 -4.33 2.38
C GLY A 96 4.07 -3.36 1.21
N GLN A 97 3.52 -3.79 0.07
CA GLN A 97 3.30 -2.92 -1.10
C GLN A 97 2.24 -1.85 -0.85
N VAL A 98 1.13 -2.23 -0.19
CA VAL A 98 0.09 -1.27 0.23
C VAL A 98 0.69 -0.25 1.21
N GLY A 99 1.41 -0.73 2.22
CA GLY A 99 2.08 0.10 3.20
C GLY A 99 3.07 1.09 2.59
N LEU A 100 3.87 0.66 1.62
CA LEU A 100 4.80 1.52 0.87
C LEU A 100 4.05 2.67 0.18
N ALA A 101 2.97 2.37 -0.55
CA ALA A 101 2.21 3.37 -1.28
C ALA A 101 1.58 4.43 -0.35
N PHE A 102 0.87 3.98 0.69
CA PHE A 102 0.20 4.87 1.62
C PHE A 102 1.17 5.64 2.53
N MET A 103 2.28 5.03 2.94
CA MET A 103 3.27 5.73 3.74
C MET A 103 4.02 6.79 2.92
N THR A 104 4.28 6.52 1.63
CA THR A 104 4.83 7.52 0.71
C THR A 104 3.88 8.71 0.59
N MET A 105 2.59 8.44 0.37
CA MET A 105 1.55 9.47 0.33
C MET A 105 1.51 10.28 1.64
N ALA A 106 1.55 9.62 2.80
CA ALA A 106 1.55 10.28 4.10
C ALA A 106 2.75 11.23 4.27
N VAL A 107 3.97 10.77 3.96
CA VAL A 107 5.18 11.60 4.09
C VAL A 107 5.12 12.82 3.17
N LEU A 108 4.74 12.63 1.90
CA LEU A 108 4.66 13.72 0.92
C LEU A 108 3.59 14.74 1.29
N THR A 109 2.38 14.27 1.58
CA THR A 109 1.25 15.14 1.95
C THR A 109 1.49 15.85 3.28
N GLY A 110 2.18 15.19 4.21
CA GLY A 110 2.61 15.79 5.48
C GLY A 110 3.60 16.93 5.26
N ALA A 111 4.58 16.74 4.37
CA ALA A 111 5.54 17.80 4.03
C ALA A 111 4.86 18.98 3.33
N LEU A 112 3.95 18.72 2.39
CA LEU A 112 3.16 19.75 1.71
C LEU A 112 2.30 20.57 2.67
N TRP A 113 1.72 19.92 3.68
CA TRP A 113 0.96 20.59 4.73
C TRP A 113 1.86 21.34 5.72
N ALA A 114 3.04 20.81 6.05
CA ALA A 114 3.97 21.42 7.00
C ALA A 114 4.50 22.78 6.53
N ARG A 115 4.74 22.96 5.22
CA ARG A 115 5.27 24.22 4.68
C ARG A 115 4.42 25.46 5.00
N PRO A 116 3.11 25.50 4.69
CA PRO A 116 2.28 26.66 5.01
C PRO A 116 2.00 26.83 6.51
N VAL A 117 2.05 25.75 7.31
CA VAL A 117 1.68 25.81 8.74
C VAL A 117 2.87 26.06 9.67
N TRP A 118 4.02 25.45 9.39
CA TRP A 118 5.24 25.56 10.21
C TRP A 118 6.34 26.39 9.54
N GLY A 119 6.17 26.77 8.28
CA GLY A 119 7.19 27.47 7.50
C GLY A 119 8.31 26.55 6.98
N VAL A 120 8.29 25.24 7.25
CA VAL A 120 9.29 24.26 6.81
C VAL A 120 8.62 22.97 6.35
N TYR A 121 9.22 22.25 5.39
CA TYR A 121 8.67 20.97 4.90
C TYR A 121 8.88 19.82 5.87
N TRP A 122 9.89 19.90 6.73
CA TRP A 122 10.28 18.80 7.59
C TRP A 122 10.94 19.30 8.86
N THR A 123 10.65 18.62 9.96
CA THR A 123 11.38 18.73 11.22
C THR A 123 11.73 17.32 11.70
N TRP A 124 12.80 17.18 12.47
CA TRP A 124 13.29 15.88 12.94
C TRP A 124 12.63 15.44 14.26
N GLU A 125 11.40 15.89 14.49
CA GLU A 125 10.59 15.47 15.62
C GLU A 125 10.35 13.94 15.60
N PRO A 126 10.25 13.26 16.75
CA PRO A 126 10.16 11.80 16.82
C PRO A 126 9.09 11.18 15.91
N ARG A 127 7.92 11.81 15.79
CA ARG A 127 6.81 11.35 14.95
C ARG A 127 7.09 11.40 13.45
N LEU A 128 7.85 12.40 13.00
CA LEU A 128 8.22 12.56 11.59
C LEU A 128 9.36 11.60 11.27
N THR A 129 10.35 11.53 12.16
CA THR A 129 11.49 10.62 12.04
C THR A 129 11.06 9.16 11.97
N ILE A 130 10.13 8.71 12.84
CA ILE A 130 9.63 7.33 12.79
C ILE A 130 8.86 7.02 11.50
N SER A 131 8.12 8.01 10.98
CA SER A 131 7.40 7.90 9.71
C SER A 131 8.35 7.76 8.52
N ALA A 132 9.47 8.51 8.52
CA ALA A 132 10.52 8.39 7.51
C ALA A 132 11.25 7.04 7.60
N ILE A 133 11.60 6.60 8.82
CA ILE A 133 12.20 5.27 9.02
C ILE A 133 11.26 4.18 8.50
N GLN A 134 9.97 4.25 8.82
CA GLN A 134 8.98 3.28 8.35
C GLN A 134 8.90 3.24 6.82
N LEU A 135 8.92 4.39 6.15
CA LEU A 135 8.97 4.46 4.69
C LEU A 135 10.22 3.78 4.13
N LEU A 136 11.40 4.02 4.73
CA LEU A 136 12.64 3.37 4.32
C LEU A 136 12.60 1.86 4.54
N LEU A 137 11.99 1.38 5.63
CA LEU A 137 11.82 -0.05 5.89
C LEU A 137 10.94 -0.72 4.83
N TYR A 138 9.86 -0.05 4.40
CA TYR A 138 9.03 -0.55 3.29
C TYR A 138 9.80 -0.62 1.97
N LEU A 139 10.56 0.43 1.64
CA LEU A 139 11.40 0.45 0.44
C LEU A 139 12.42 -0.68 0.47
N ALA A 140 13.11 -0.86 1.59
CA ALA A 140 14.08 -1.94 1.77
C ALA A 140 13.42 -3.32 1.64
N TYR A 141 12.27 -3.52 2.28
CA TYR A 141 11.53 -4.79 2.24
C TYR A 141 11.10 -5.17 0.82
N VAL A 142 10.43 -4.26 0.10
CA VAL A 142 9.94 -4.51 -1.26
C VAL A 142 11.10 -4.65 -2.24
N SER A 143 12.13 -3.81 -2.14
CA SER A 143 13.30 -3.89 -3.03
C SER A 143 14.06 -5.20 -2.85
N LEU A 144 14.29 -5.61 -1.60
CA LEU A 144 14.98 -6.87 -1.31
C LEU A 144 14.19 -8.07 -1.85
N ARG A 145 12.86 -8.07 -1.71
CA ARG A 145 12.01 -9.13 -2.27
C ARG A 145 12.08 -9.18 -3.78
N ASN A 146 12.02 -8.03 -4.46
CA ASN A 146 12.14 -8.00 -5.91
C ASN A 146 13.50 -8.55 -6.38
N VAL A 147 14.60 -8.18 -5.73
CA VAL A 147 15.95 -8.68 -6.08
C VAL A 147 16.10 -10.19 -5.85
N VAL A 148 15.54 -10.73 -4.77
CA VAL A 148 15.63 -12.16 -4.46
C VAL A 148 14.76 -12.98 -5.41
N ASP A 149 13.55 -12.53 -5.72
CA ASP A 149 12.64 -13.21 -6.65
C ASP A 149 13.18 -13.17 -8.10
N ASP A 150 13.90 -12.09 -8.46
CA ASP A 150 14.56 -11.97 -9.77
C ASP A 150 15.82 -12.84 -9.90
N ARG A 151 16.29 -13.56 -8.86
CA ARG A 151 17.46 -14.46 -8.98
C ARG A 151 17.23 -15.59 -9.99
N ASP A 152 15.98 -16.06 -10.13
CA ASP A 152 15.62 -17.05 -11.15
C ASP A 152 15.68 -16.48 -12.59
N ARG A 153 15.59 -15.14 -12.75
CA ARG A 153 15.76 -14.43 -14.02
C ARG A 153 17.18 -13.88 -14.21
N ALA A 154 17.89 -13.55 -13.15
CA ALA A 154 19.30 -13.16 -13.16
C ALA A 154 20.18 -14.27 -13.73
N ALA A 155 19.87 -15.55 -13.41
CA ALA A 155 20.51 -16.71 -14.03
C ALA A 155 20.40 -16.75 -15.57
N ARG A 156 19.43 -16.03 -16.16
CA ARG A 156 19.23 -15.92 -17.61
C ARG A 156 20.03 -14.79 -18.25
N PHE A 157 20.41 -13.77 -17.48
CA PHE A 157 21.26 -12.65 -17.93
C PHE A 157 22.74 -12.86 -17.58
N GLU A 158 23.04 -13.67 -16.57
CA GLU A 158 24.41 -14.07 -16.20
C GLU A 158 24.99 -15.18 -17.11
N ALA A 159 24.20 -15.70 -18.05
CA ALA A 159 24.61 -16.74 -19.00
C ALA A 159 25.12 -16.19 -20.35
N VAL A 160 25.26 -14.87 -20.49
CA VAL A 160 25.77 -14.17 -21.69
C VAL A 160 26.95 -13.29 -21.30
#